data_AF-A0A5D2F5F7-F1
#
_entry.id   AF-A0A5D2F5F7-F1
#
_cell.length_a   1.000
_cell.length_b   1.000
_cell.length_c   1.000
_cell.angle_alpha   90.00
_cell.angle_beta   90.00
_cell.angle_gamma   90.00
#
_symmetry.space_group_name_H-M   'P 1'
#
loop_
_entity.id
_entity.type
_entity.pdbx_description
1 polymer ?
#
loop_
_entity_poly.entity_id
_entity_poly.type
_entity_poly.pdbx_seq_one_letter_code
_entity_poly.pdbx_strand_id
1 'polypeptide(L)'
;MANGSLCVTRAMQLELAQNWGIRATVLYDQPPEFFCPTSLQEKRKLFCRLNRYLCHPLGVRDCVTAKIGADDQNESLFRTQVDTDILLKPNRPALVVSSTSWTPDEDFEILLEAAVMYDRRVAALLDENDSADEGVLWKEISGGKQYLYPRLLFIITGKGPEKEKYEEKIKRLNVKRVAFRTMWLSTEEYPLLLGSADLGVCRHTSSSGLDLPMKVCHSGAPVKAFLGKEHLQR
;
A
#
# COMPACT_ATOMS: atom_id res chain seq x y z
N MET A 1 -23.21 13.01 35.14
CA MET A 1 -23.96 12.59 33.93
C MET A 1 -23.34 13.32 32.76
N ALA A 2 -23.09 12.67 31.63
CA ALA A 2 -22.58 13.34 30.43
C ALA A 2 -23.75 14.05 29.73
N ASN A 3 -23.65 15.36 29.50
CA ASN A 3 -24.70 16.19 28.90
C ASN A 3 -24.59 16.33 27.37
N GLY A 4 -23.64 15.65 26.73
CA GLY A 4 -23.41 15.75 25.29
C GLY A 4 -23.02 14.41 24.68
N SER A 5 -23.41 14.20 23.43
CA SER A 5 -23.05 13.04 22.62
C SER A 5 -22.31 13.54 21.38
N LEU A 6 -21.19 12.90 21.04
CA LEU A 6 -20.41 13.19 19.83
C LEU A 6 -20.41 11.96 18.92
N CYS A 7 -20.33 12.17 17.61
CA CYS A 7 -20.18 11.09 16.64
C CYS A 7 -19.29 11.51 15.47
N VAL A 8 -18.63 10.55 14.82
CA VAL A 8 -17.58 10.85 13.83
C VAL A 8 -18.11 11.10 12.41
N THR A 9 -19.37 10.74 12.12
CA THR A 9 -19.99 10.96 10.80
C THR A 9 -21.46 11.33 10.89
N ARG A 10 -21.99 11.94 9.81
CA ARG A 10 -23.42 12.20 9.66
C ARG A 10 -24.27 10.93 9.61
N ALA A 11 -23.76 9.85 9.02
CA ALA A 11 -24.48 8.57 9.00
C ALA A 11 -24.68 8.03 10.42
N MET A 12 -23.63 8.06 11.25
CA MET A 12 -23.73 7.68 12.66
C MET A 12 -24.65 8.62 13.45
N GLN A 13 -24.63 9.92 13.16
CA GLN A 13 -25.57 10.88 13.78
C GLN A 13 -27.03 10.52 13.49
N LEU A 14 -27.34 10.21 12.23
CA LEU A 14 -28.69 9.82 11.81
C LEU A 14 -29.13 8.52 12.46
N GLU A 15 -28.26 7.52 12.49
CA GLU A 15 -28.51 6.24 13.13
C GLU A 15 -28.78 6.42 14.64
N LEU A 16 -27.93 7.18 15.34
CA LEU A 16 -28.08 7.52 16.76
C LEU A 16 -29.41 8.23 17.05
N ALA A 17 -29.82 9.14 16.17
CA ALA A 17 -31.08 9.85 16.31
C ALA A 17 -32.29 8.95 16.04
N GLN A 18 -32.26 8.12 14.99
CA GLN A 18 -33.40 7.32 14.54
C GLN A 18 -33.64 6.09 15.42
N ASN A 19 -32.58 5.35 15.75
CA ASN A 19 -32.71 4.05 16.43
C ASN A 19 -32.60 4.15 17.94
N TRP A 20 -31.97 5.20 18.46
CA TRP A 20 -31.71 5.34 19.90
C TRP A 20 -32.18 6.68 20.49
N GLY A 21 -32.72 7.61 19.68
CA GLY A 21 -33.18 8.92 20.16
C GLY A 21 -32.05 9.82 20.68
N ILE A 22 -30.79 9.49 20.39
CA ILE A 22 -29.61 10.19 20.87
C ILE A 22 -29.28 11.35 19.93
N ARG A 23 -29.23 12.56 20.48
CA ARG A 23 -28.88 13.77 19.73
C ARG A 23 -27.37 14.01 19.81
N ALA A 24 -26.63 13.53 18.81
CA ALA A 24 -25.18 13.68 18.74
C ALA A 24 -24.74 14.85 17.85
N THR A 25 -23.62 15.49 18.18
CA THR A 25 -22.94 16.47 17.31
C THR A 25 -21.86 15.76 16.49
N VAL A 26 -21.82 16.01 15.18
CA VAL A 26 -20.77 15.44 14.32
C VAL A 26 -19.46 16.17 14.55
N LEU A 27 -18.44 15.43 14.96
CA LEU A 27 -17.05 15.87 15.01
C LEU A 27 -16.25 14.89 14.16
N TYR A 28 -15.89 15.31 12.94
CA TYR A 28 -15.05 14.49 12.08
C TYR A 28 -13.66 14.37 12.71
N ASP A 29 -13.15 13.14 12.75
CA ASP A 29 -11.74 12.94 13.06
C ASP A 29 -10.89 13.68 12.01
N GLN A 30 -9.76 14.22 12.45
CA GLN A 30 -8.72 14.73 11.57
C GLN A 30 -7.43 13.99 11.86
N PRO A 31 -6.64 13.63 10.84
CA PRO A 31 -5.33 13.06 11.07
C PRO A 31 -4.47 14.07 11.85
N PRO A 32 -3.66 13.61 12.81
CA PRO A 32 -2.60 14.43 13.40
C PRO A 32 -1.70 15.07 12.34
N GLU A 33 -1.16 16.26 12.62
CA GLU A 33 -0.37 17.07 11.67
C GLU A 33 0.85 16.34 11.09
N PHE A 34 1.38 15.34 11.81
CA PHE A 34 2.52 14.54 11.37
C PHE A 34 2.19 13.55 10.25
N PHE A 35 0.92 13.31 9.93
CA PHE A 35 0.53 12.57 8.72
C PHE A 35 0.44 13.52 7.53
N CYS A 36 1.60 13.87 6.97
CA CYS A 36 1.71 14.76 5.83
C CYS A 36 2.60 14.14 4.72
N PRO A 37 2.56 14.67 3.49
CA PRO A 37 3.48 14.23 2.45
C PRO A 37 4.94 14.34 2.91
N THR A 38 5.66 13.22 2.85
CA THR A 38 7.03 13.15 3.36
C THR A 38 8.00 13.87 2.43
N SER A 39 8.90 14.69 2.97
CA SER A 39 9.88 15.41 2.15
C SER A 39 10.80 14.45 1.42
N LEU A 40 11.42 14.90 0.33
CA LEU A 40 12.33 14.03 -0.41
C LEU A 40 13.45 13.51 0.51
N GLN A 41 14.14 14.38 1.24
CA GLN A 41 15.23 13.97 2.13
C GLN A 41 14.80 12.90 3.16
N GLU A 42 13.61 13.03 3.74
CA GLU A 42 13.07 12.06 4.69
C GLU A 42 12.76 10.72 4.04
N LYS A 43 12.14 10.67 2.85
CA LYS A 43 11.93 9.36 2.18
C LYS A 43 13.27 8.68 1.88
N ARG A 44 14.33 9.42 1.56
CA ARG A 44 15.68 8.82 1.37
C ARG A 44 16.16 8.15 2.64
N LYS A 45 16.16 8.88 3.77
CA LYS A 45 16.57 8.34 5.07
C LYS A 45 15.74 7.12 5.47
N LEU A 46 14.42 7.19 5.26
CA LEU A 46 13.51 6.07 5.50
C LEU A 46 13.89 4.85 4.65
N PHE A 47 13.98 4.98 3.33
CA PHE A 47 14.26 3.83 2.47
C PHE A 47 15.67 3.28 2.63
N CYS A 48 16.64 4.08 3.06
CA CYS A 48 17.96 3.57 3.49
C CYS A 48 17.83 2.64 4.70
N ARG A 49 17.03 3.01 5.71
CA ARG A 49 16.75 2.16 6.89
C ARG A 49 15.96 0.91 6.50
N LEU A 50 14.95 1.08 5.66
CA LEU A 50 14.11 -0.02 5.20
C LEU A 50 14.77 -0.91 4.16
N ASN A 51 15.93 -0.53 3.60
CA ASN A 51 16.61 -1.24 2.53
C ASN A 51 16.83 -2.72 2.88
N ARG A 52 17.21 -3.01 4.14
CA ARG A 52 17.36 -4.39 4.60
C ARG A 52 16.07 -5.20 4.40
N TYR A 53 14.89 -4.65 4.66
CA TYR A 53 13.63 -5.36 4.44
C TYR A 53 13.26 -5.43 2.96
N LEU A 54 13.54 -4.37 2.19
CA LEU A 54 13.22 -4.31 0.76
C LEU A 54 14.07 -5.28 -0.07
N CYS A 55 15.32 -5.51 0.32
CA CYS A 55 16.23 -6.44 -0.35
C CYS A 55 15.90 -7.92 -0.14
N HIS A 56 15.05 -8.27 0.83
CA HIS A 56 14.64 -9.66 1.07
C HIS A 56 13.27 -9.90 0.45
N PRO A 57 13.19 -10.53 -0.73
CA PRO A 57 11.90 -10.88 -1.31
C PRO A 57 11.22 -11.93 -0.45
N LEU A 58 9.89 -11.89 -0.38
CA LEU A 58 9.14 -12.96 0.25
C LEU A 58 9.20 -14.26 -0.58
N GLY A 59 9.33 -14.16 -1.92
CA GLY A 59 9.43 -15.27 -2.88
C GLY A 59 10.77 -15.39 -3.61
N VAL A 60 10.82 -16.19 -4.68
CA VAL A 60 12.06 -16.63 -5.35
C VAL A 60 12.83 -15.49 -6.04
N ARG A 61 12.12 -14.53 -6.67
CA ARG A 61 12.60 -13.25 -7.23
C ARG A 61 11.39 -12.36 -7.52
N ASP A 62 11.54 -11.03 -7.47
CA ASP A 62 10.48 -10.10 -7.84
C ASP A 62 11.00 -8.87 -8.61
N CYS A 63 10.05 -8.05 -9.05
CA CYS A 63 10.30 -6.86 -9.87
C CYS A 63 11.16 -5.78 -9.17
N VAL A 64 11.43 -5.93 -7.87
CA VAL A 64 12.18 -4.99 -7.02
C VAL A 64 13.60 -5.49 -6.77
N THR A 65 13.76 -6.77 -6.42
CA THR A 65 15.04 -7.38 -6.06
C THR A 65 15.91 -7.72 -7.27
N ALA A 66 15.32 -7.90 -8.45
CA ALA A 66 16.07 -8.10 -9.71
C ALA A 66 17.04 -6.95 -10.06
N LYS A 67 16.84 -5.73 -9.49
CA LYS A 67 17.71 -4.55 -9.73
C LYS A 67 18.83 -4.35 -8.71
N ILE A 68 18.82 -5.06 -7.58
CA ILE A 68 19.75 -4.78 -6.45
C ILE A 68 21.13 -5.42 -6.68
N GLY A 69 21.33 -6.11 -7.81
CA GLY A 69 22.62 -6.73 -8.19
C GLY A 69 23.67 -5.79 -8.78
N ALA A 70 23.43 -4.47 -8.85
CA ALA A 70 24.41 -3.49 -9.32
C ALA A 70 24.86 -2.58 -8.17
N ASP A 71 26.16 -2.69 -7.87
CA ASP A 71 26.94 -2.05 -6.82
C ASP A 71 27.01 -0.52 -6.98
N ASP A 72 25.97 0.19 -6.57
CA ASP A 72 26.05 1.66 -6.47
C ASP A 72 25.38 2.17 -5.19
N GLN A 73 26.21 2.50 -4.19
CA GLN A 73 25.77 2.91 -2.85
C GLN A 73 24.94 4.21 -2.85
N ASN A 74 24.88 4.94 -3.97
CA ASN A 74 24.09 6.16 -4.11
C ASN A 74 22.74 5.97 -4.82
N GLU A 75 22.43 4.78 -5.35
CA GLU A 75 21.22 4.53 -6.12
C GLU A 75 20.12 3.86 -5.29
N SER A 76 19.09 4.62 -4.92
CA SER A 76 17.89 4.08 -4.26
C SER A 76 16.88 3.53 -5.28
N LEU A 77 16.07 2.56 -4.87
CA LEU A 77 14.99 1.94 -5.68
C LEU A 77 14.06 2.95 -6.36
N PHE A 78 13.85 4.12 -5.72
CA PHE A 78 12.92 5.14 -6.18
C PHE A 78 13.59 6.37 -6.81
N ARG A 79 14.92 6.50 -6.72
CA ARG A 79 15.63 7.78 -6.94
C ARG A 79 17.04 7.65 -7.48
N THR A 80 17.43 8.66 -8.24
CA THR A 80 18.80 8.88 -8.72
C THR A 80 19.29 10.19 -8.12
N GLN A 81 20.52 10.20 -7.63
CA GLN A 81 21.20 11.43 -7.22
C GLN A 81 22.02 11.92 -8.41
N VAL A 82 21.70 13.13 -8.88
CA VAL A 82 22.53 13.83 -9.88
C VAL A 82 23.09 15.05 -9.18
N ASP A 83 24.41 15.05 -8.95
CA ASP A 83 25.14 16.06 -8.16
C ASP A 83 24.54 16.29 -6.74
N THR A 84 23.76 17.36 -6.60
CA THR A 84 23.12 17.82 -5.34
C THR A 84 21.60 17.67 -5.33
N ASP A 85 20.99 17.41 -6.48
CA ASP A 85 19.53 17.31 -6.62
C ASP A 85 19.04 15.86 -6.51
N ILE A 86 17.95 15.69 -5.76
CA ILE A 86 17.31 14.39 -5.54
C ILE A 86 16.09 14.30 -6.44
N LEU A 87 16.18 13.49 -7.50
CA LEU A 87 15.09 13.28 -8.45
C LEU A 87 14.47 11.88 -8.32
N LEU A 88 13.18 11.78 -8.65
CA LEU A 88 12.49 10.49 -8.75
C LEU A 88 12.95 9.77 -10.03
N LYS A 89 13.24 8.47 -9.91
CA LYS A 89 13.64 7.65 -11.06
C LYS A 89 12.48 7.50 -12.06
N PRO A 90 12.72 7.65 -13.38
CA PRO A 90 11.75 7.23 -14.37
C PRO A 90 11.48 5.72 -14.22
N ASN A 91 10.22 5.31 -14.40
CA ASN A 91 9.78 3.91 -14.23
C ASN A 91 10.10 3.28 -12.86
N ARG A 92 10.24 4.09 -11.79
CA ARG A 92 10.26 3.57 -10.42
C ARG A 92 8.97 2.78 -10.15
N PRO A 93 9.02 1.74 -9.31
CA PRO A 93 7.77 1.10 -8.89
C PRO A 93 6.92 2.11 -8.12
N ALA A 94 5.61 2.07 -8.33
CA ALA A 94 4.65 2.78 -7.51
C ALA A 94 4.53 2.08 -6.16
N LEU A 95 4.64 2.85 -5.08
CA LEU A 95 4.55 2.37 -3.72
C LEU A 95 3.09 2.33 -3.27
N VAL A 96 2.59 1.12 -3.02
CA VAL A 96 1.28 0.88 -2.45
C VAL A 96 1.44 0.46 -1.00
N VAL A 97 0.77 1.14 -0.07
CA VAL A 97 0.82 0.80 1.35
C VAL A 97 -0.53 0.27 1.81
N SER A 98 -0.51 -0.85 2.51
CA SER A 98 -1.69 -1.45 3.12
C SER A 98 -1.42 -1.76 4.59
N SER A 99 -2.32 -1.34 5.47
CA SER A 99 -2.30 -1.70 6.89
C SER A 99 -3.29 -2.82 7.17
N THR A 100 -2.89 -3.85 7.92
CA THR A 100 -3.76 -4.98 8.27
C THR A 100 -3.46 -5.49 9.68
N SER A 101 -4.49 -5.94 10.38
CA SER A 101 -4.33 -6.65 11.66
C SER A 101 -4.04 -8.15 11.46
N TRP A 102 -4.06 -8.66 10.22
CA TRP A 102 -3.91 -10.08 9.91
C TRP A 102 -4.84 -10.99 10.73
N THR A 103 -6.04 -10.50 11.02
CA THR A 103 -7.06 -11.25 11.74
C THR A 103 -8.00 -11.94 10.74
N PRO A 104 -8.64 -13.08 11.09
CA PRO A 104 -9.44 -13.86 10.14
C PRO A 104 -10.66 -13.12 9.57
N ASP A 105 -11.16 -12.10 10.26
CA ASP A 105 -12.23 -11.20 9.80
C ASP A 105 -11.77 -10.27 8.65
N GLU A 106 -10.47 -10.07 8.49
CA GLU A 106 -9.87 -9.40 7.35
C GLU A 106 -9.55 -10.44 6.24
N ASP A 107 -10.43 -10.62 5.23
CA ASP A 107 -10.17 -11.36 3.97
C ASP A 107 -9.07 -10.74 3.06
N PHE A 108 -7.81 -10.76 3.49
CA PHE A 108 -6.70 -10.09 2.78
C PHE A 108 -6.43 -10.68 1.38
N GLU A 109 -7.07 -11.80 1.04
CA GLU A 109 -7.02 -12.44 -0.27
C GLU A 109 -7.38 -11.47 -1.40
N ILE A 110 -8.35 -10.58 -1.18
CA ILE A 110 -8.79 -9.60 -2.19
C ILE A 110 -7.63 -8.73 -2.71
N LEU A 111 -6.67 -8.39 -1.85
CA LEU A 111 -5.51 -7.60 -2.26
C LEU A 111 -4.57 -8.44 -3.14
N LEU A 112 -4.38 -9.72 -2.79
CA LEU A 112 -3.56 -10.64 -3.57
C LEU A 112 -4.19 -10.93 -4.93
N GLU A 113 -5.50 -11.14 -4.98
CA GLU A 113 -6.27 -11.31 -6.22
C GLU A 113 -6.15 -10.07 -7.12
N ALA A 114 -6.33 -8.88 -6.55
CA ALA A 114 -6.19 -7.63 -7.30
C ALA A 114 -4.79 -7.45 -7.91
N ALA A 115 -3.74 -7.84 -7.17
CA ALA A 115 -2.37 -7.82 -7.69
C ALA A 115 -2.16 -8.81 -8.85
N VAL A 116 -2.70 -10.02 -8.75
CA VAL A 116 -2.65 -11.01 -9.84
C VAL A 116 -3.43 -10.53 -11.06
N MET A 117 -4.61 -9.95 -10.86
CA MET A 117 -5.42 -9.37 -11.93
C MET A 117 -4.69 -8.22 -12.61
N TYR A 118 -4.02 -7.36 -11.85
CA TYR A 118 -3.20 -6.29 -12.39
C TYR A 118 -2.08 -6.83 -13.28
N ASP A 119 -1.29 -7.79 -12.78
CA ASP A 119 -0.17 -8.35 -13.53
C ASP A 119 -0.62 -9.01 -14.85
N ARG A 120 -1.70 -9.81 -14.79
CA ARG A 120 -2.30 -10.44 -15.98
C ARG A 120 -2.84 -9.42 -16.98
N ARG A 121 -3.53 -8.37 -16.50
CA ARG A 121 -4.09 -7.33 -17.36
C ARG A 121 -2.99 -6.60 -18.10
N VAL A 122 -1.89 -6.27 -17.42
CA VAL A 122 -0.76 -5.60 -18.06
C VAL A 122 -0.05 -6.54 -19.03
N ALA A 123 0.15 -7.82 -18.69
CA ALA A 123 0.74 -8.79 -19.60
C ALA A 123 -0.07 -8.92 -20.92
N ALA A 124 -1.39 -9.01 -20.81
CA ALA A 124 -2.29 -9.08 -21.96
C ALA A 124 -2.27 -7.80 -22.82
N LEU A 125 -2.08 -6.63 -22.22
CA LEU A 125 -1.99 -5.36 -22.97
C LEU A 125 -0.65 -5.15 -23.67
N LEU A 126 0.39 -5.87 -23.22
CA LEU A 126 1.73 -5.81 -23.79
C LEU A 126 2.01 -6.98 -24.76
N ASP A 127 0.99 -7.80 -25.07
CA ASP A 127 1.10 -9.03 -25.86
C ASP A 127 2.26 -9.94 -25.40
N GLU A 128 2.55 -9.94 -24.09
CA GLU A 128 3.60 -10.76 -23.51
C GLU A 128 3.11 -12.19 -23.34
N ASN A 129 3.72 -13.12 -24.07
CA ASN A 129 3.56 -14.55 -23.80
C ASN A 129 4.26 -14.92 -22.48
N ASP A 130 3.79 -15.97 -21.80
CA ASP A 130 4.37 -16.45 -20.53
C ASP A 130 5.89 -16.73 -20.62
N SER A 131 6.38 -17.02 -21.83
CA SER A 131 7.79 -17.24 -22.18
C SER A 131 8.65 -15.97 -22.32
N ALA A 132 8.09 -14.77 -22.15
CA ALA A 132 8.84 -13.52 -22.23
C ALA A 132 9.95 -13.52 -21.17
N ASP A 133 11.20 -13.52 -21.64
CA ASP A 133 12.41 -13.46 -20.83
C ASP A 133 12.38 -12.21 -19.97
N GLU A 134 12.40 -12.38 -18.65
CA GLU A 134 12.42 -11.27 -17.70
C GLU A 134 13.55 -10.28 -18.01
N GLY A 135 14.68 -10.77 -18.55
CA GLY A 135 15.82 -9.96 -18.96
C GLY A 135 15.51 -8.89 -20.03
N VAL A 136 14.50 -9.10 -20.87
CA VAL A 136 14.11 -8.17 -21.95
C VAL A 136 13.37 -6.96 -21.39
N LEU A 137 12.42 -7.17 -20.47
CA LEU A 137 11.71 -6.09 -19.77
C LEU A 137 12.71 -5.16 -19.05
N TRP A 138 13.75 -5.74 -18.45
CA TRP A 138 14.76 -4.99 -17.71
C TRP A 138 15.70 -4.18 -18.61
N LYS A 139 16.09 -4.70 -19.78
CA LYS A 139 16.91 -3.96 -20.77
C LYS A 139 16.18 -2.73 -21.31
N GLU A 140 14.89 -2.86 -21.58
CA GLU A 140 14.08 -1.75 -22.09
C GLU A 140 13.87 -0.63 -21.06
N ILE A 141 13.73 -0.97 -19.76
CA ILE A 141 13.64 0.03 -18.68
C ILE A 141 14.94 0.86 -18.58
N SER A 142 16.10 0.20 -18.70
CA SER A 142 17.40 0.88 -18.70
C SER A 142 17.65 1.69 -19.97
N GLY A 143 16.95 1.37 -21.07
CA GLY A 143 16.96 2.11 -22.33
C GLY A 143 16.07 3.36 -22.36
N GLY A 144 15.46 3.76 -21.25
CA GLY A 144 14.67 5.00 -21.15
C GLY A 144 13.23 4.92 -21.69
N LYS A 145 12.75 3.73 -22.07
CA LYS A 145 11.37 3.52 -22.51
C LYS A 145 10.41 3.76 -21.34
N GLN A 146 9.46 4.69 -21.50
CA GLN A 146 8.46 4.95 -20.47
C GLN A 146 7.31 3.94 -20.60
N TYR A 147 6.96 3.29 -19.49
CA TYR A 147 5.85 2.33 -19.48
C TYR A 147 4.55 3.02 -19.05
N LEU A 148 3.46 2.69 -19.74
CA LEU A 148 2.11 3.16 -19.41
C LEU A 148 1.63 2.60 -18.05
N TYR A 149 2.07 1.39 -17.70
CA TYR A 149 1.67 0.69 -16.48
C TYR A 149 2.86 0.53 -15.54
N PRO A 150 2.81 1.09 -14.32
CA PRO A 150 3.94 1.02 -13.39
C PRO A 150 4.12 -0.39 -12.81
N ARG A 151 5.34 -0.73 -12.43
CA ARG A 151 5.55 -1.84 -11.47
C ARG A 151 4.99 -1.43 -10.12
N LEU A 152 4.45 -2.37 -9.34
CA LEU A 152 3.87 -2.08 -8.03
C LEU A 152 4.71 -2.72 -6.93
N LEU A 153 5.03 -1.94 -5.90
CA LEU A 153 5.60 -2.44 -4.66
C LEU A 153 4.57 -2.25 -3.54
N PHE A 154 4.01 -3.35 -3.07
CA PHE A 154 3.15 -3.39 -1.90
C PHE A 154 4.00 -3.49 -0.64
N ILE A 155 3.83 -2.53 0.28
CA ILE A 155 4.31 -2.64 1.65
C ILE A 155 3.11 -2.85 2.55
N ILE A 156 3.04 -4.04 3.13
CA ILE A 156 1.97 -4.46 4.02
C ILE A 156 2.47 -4.38 5.46
N THR A 157 1.86 -3.50 6.23
CA THR A 157 2.24 -3.25 7.63
C THR A 157 1.24 -3.87 8.58
N GLY A 158 1.72 -4.33 9.74
CA GLY A 158 0.89 -4.78 10.84
C GLY A 158 1.32 -6.15 11.40
N LYS A 159 0.57 -6.63 12.39
CA LYS A 159 0.82 -7.88 13.12
C LYS A 159 -0.49 -8.60 13.40
N GLY A 160 -0.47 -9.91 13.26
CA GLY A 160 -1.55 -10.79 13.71
C GLY A 160 -1.38 -12.22 13.22
N PRO A 161 -2.35 -13.09 13.58
CA PRO A 161 -2.20 -14.54 13.51
C PRO A 161 -2.13 -15.09 12.08
N GLU A 162 -2.82 -14.49 11.11
CA GLU A 162 -2.85 -14.99 9.73
C GLU A 162 -1.67 -14.51 8.87
N LYS A 163 -0.74 -13.72 9.42
CA LYS A 163 0.35 -13.12 8.65
C LYS A 163 1.15 -14.17 7.87
N GLU A 164 1.61 -15.22 8.55
CA GLU A 164 2.43 -16.28 7.94
C GLU A 164 1.68 -17.02 6.82
N LYS A 165 0.39 -17.28 7.02
CA LYS A 165 -0.50 -17.88 6.00
C LYS A 165 -0.52 -17.06 4.72
N TYR A 166 -0.62 -15.73 4.81
CA TYR A 166 -0.61 -14.87 3.62
C TYR A 166 0.80 -14.70 3.03
N GLU A 167 1.85 -14.70 3.84
CA GLU A 167 3.23 -14.72 3.35
C GLU A 167 3.52 -15.98 2.52
N GLU A 168 3.02 -17.14 2.95
CA GLU A 168 3.09 -18.39 2.19
C GLU A 168 2.28 -18.36 0.89
N LYS A 169 1.14 -17.66 0.86
CA LYS A 169 0.39 -17.44 -0.39
C LYS A 169 1.18 -16.53 -1.34
N ILE A 170 1.71 -15.42 -0.83
CA ILE A 170 2.53 -14.47 -1.60
C ILE A 170 3.72 -15.17 -2.24
N LYS A 171 4.40 -16.08 -1.51
CA LYS A 171 5.50 -16.91 -2.02
C LYS A 171 5.14 -17.74 -3.25
N ARG A 172 3.89 -18.18 -3.35
CA ARG A 172 3.38 -19.04 -4.43
C ARG A 172 2.83 -18.25 -5.60
N LEU A 173 2.69 -16.92 -5.48
CA LEU A 173 2.25 -16.08 -6.58
C LEU A 173 3.34 -15.97 -7.64
N ASN A 174 2.97 -16.23 -8.89
CA ASN A 174 3.84 -16.02 -10.04
C ASN A 174 3.45 -14.69 -10.71
N VAL A 175 3.93 -13.57 -10.16
CA VAL A 175 3.65 -12.20 -10.66
C VAL A 175 4.95 -11.52 -11.07
N LYS A 176 4.98 -10.91 -12.26
CA LYS A 176 6.21 -10.31 -12.83
C LYS A 176 6.35 -8.82 -12.50
N ARG A 177 5.24 -8.10 -12.33
CA ARG A 177 5.24 -6.62 -12.16
C ARG A 177 4.91 -6.17 -10.75
N VAL A 178 4.56 -7.09 -9.87
CA VAL A 178 4.18 -6.81 -8.49
C VAL A 178 5.18 -7.41 -7.53
N ALA A 179 5.56 -6.66 -6.50
CA ALA A 179 6.36 -7.13 -5.38
C ALA A 179 5.63 -6.86 -4.07
N PHE A 180 5.78 -7.77 -3.10
CA PHE A 180 5.19 -7.65 -1.77
C PHE A 180 6.27 -7.65 -0.70
N ARG A 181 6.15 -6.75 0.28
CA ARG A 181 6.97 -6.72 1.49
C ARG A 181 6.07 -6.61 2.70
N THR A 182 6.26 -7.50 3.65
CA THR A 182 5.64 -7.40 4.97
C THR A 182 6.67 -6.84 5.94
N MET A 183 6.31 -5.82 6.70
CA MET A 183 7.21 -5.26 7.70
C MET A 183 6.46 -4.65 8.87
N TRP A 184 7.12 -4.66 10.02
CA TRP A 184 6.70 -3.85 11.15
C TRP A 184 7.47 -2.54 11.12
N LEU A 185 6.78 -1.43 11.32
CA LEU A 185 7.38 -0.10 11.36
C LEU A 185 7.24 0.48 12.76
N SER A 186 8.21 1.31 13.16
CA SER A 186 8.05 2.12 14.37
C SER A 186 6.98 3.20 14.17
N THR A 187 6.52 3.77 15.28
CA THR A 187 5.59 4.92 15.29
C THR A 187 6.13 6.15 14.56
N GLU A 188 7.46 6.26 14.43
CA GLU A 188 8.14 7.34 13.71
C GLU A 188 8.25 7.04 12.21
N GLU A 189 8.47 5.78 11.83
CA GLU A 189 8.65 5.37 10.44
C GLU A 189 7.32 5.23 9.70
N TYR A 190 6.24 4.87 10.40
CA TYR A 190 4.94 4.62 9.79
C TYR A 190 4.34 5.86 9.10
N PRO A 191 4.29 7.05 9.73
CA PRO A 191 3.81 8.26 9.06
C PRO A 191 4.68 8.64 7.85
N LEU A 192 6.01 8.47 7.96
CA LEU A 192 6.94 8.73 6.87
C LEU A 192 6.73 7.77 5.69
N LEU A 193 6.39 6.51 5.96
CA LEU A 193 6.04 5.57 4.90
C LEU A 193 4.72 5.97 4.23
N LEU A 194 3.69 6.29 5.01
CA LEU A 194 2.40 6.71 4.48
C LEU A 194 2.51 7.98 3.62
N GLY A 195 3.23 9.01 4.10
CA GLY A 195 3.50 10.22 3.32
C GLY A 195 4.45 9.99 2.12
N SER A 196 5.08 8.82 2.05
CA SER A 196 5.88 8.37 0.91
C SER A 196 5.10 7.60 -0.14
N ALA A 197 3.93 7.06 0.21
CA ALA A 197 3.12 6.19 -0.65
C ALA A 197 2.54 6.93 -1.86
N ASP A 198 2.44 6.22 -2.98
CA ASP A 198 1.69 6.68 -4.16
C ASP A 198 0.20 6.33 -4.04
N LEU A 199 -0.11 5.23 -3.34
CA LEU A 199 -1.46 4.78 -3.07
C LEU A 199 -1.55 4.14 -1.68
N GLY A 200 -2.52 4.58 -0.89
CA GLY A 200 -2.96 3.86 0.32
C GLY A 200 -4.15 2.97 0.00
N VAL A 201 -4.06 1.70 0.39
CA VAL A 201 -5.17 0.75 0.33
C VAL A 201 -5.56 0.39 1.75
N CYS A 202 -6.79 0.71 2.11
CA CYS A 202 -7.35 0.35 3.39
C CYS A 202 -8.54 -0.55 3.18
N ARG A 203 -8.64 -1.58 4.02
CA ARG A 203 -9.90 -2.27 4.21
C ARG A 203 -10.29 -2.23 5.67
N HIS A 204 -11.56 -1.88 5.83
CA HIS A 204 -12.32 -2.08 7.05
C HIS A 204 -13.61 -2.78 6.60
N THR A 205 -14.00 -3.84 7.30
CA THR A 205 -15.31 -4.44 7.15
C THR A 205 -15.98 -4.35 8.51
N SER A 206 -16.90 -3.41 8.66
CA SER A 206 -17.64 -3.19 9.90
C SER A 206 -18.79 -4.18 9.95
N SER A 207 -18.90 -4.91 11.07
CA SER A 207 -20.04 -5.80 11.32
C SER A 207 -21.38 -5.06 11.42
N SER A 208 -21.37 -3.72 11.53
CA SER A 208 -22.57 -2.88 11.55
C SER A 208 -23.14 -2.54 10.16
N GLY A 209 -22.46 -2.86 9.06
CA GLY A 209 -22.85 -2.44 7.70
C GLY A 209 -22.71 -0.93 7.43
N LEU A 210 -22.56 -0.12 8.48
CA LEU A 210 -22.11 1.26 8.44
C LEU A 210 -20.58 1.25 8.46
N ASP A 211 -19.98 0.90 7.32
CA ASP A 211 -18.53 0.92 7.16
C ASP A 211 -18.05 2.37 7.14
N LEU A 212 -17.75 2.88 8.33
CA LEU A 212 -17.06 4.14 8.50
C LEU A 212 -15.58 3.83 8.44
N PRO A 213 -14.85 4.29 7.41
CA PRO A 213 -13.46 3.94 7.26
C PRO A 213 -12.61 4.73 8.27
N MET A 214 -12.62 4.32 9.54
CA MET A 214 -11.88 5.00 10.62
C MET A 214 -10.36 4.94 10.39
N LYS A 215 -9.87 3.89 9.70
CA LYS A 215 -8.47 3.80 9.27
C LYS A 215 -8.12 4.77 8.13
N VAL A 216 -9.10 5.28 7.37
CA VAL A 216 -8.89 6.26 6.28
C VAL A 216 -8.66 7.67 6.81
N CYS A 217 -9.05 7.93 8.07
CA CYS A 217 -8.81 9.21 8.72
C CYS A 217 -7.35 9.42 9.19
N HIS A 218 -6.48 8.42 9.05
CA HIS A 218 -5.12 8.41 9.60
C HIS A 218 -4.02 8.80 8.61
N SER A 219 -4.36 9.44 7.49
CA SER A 219 -3.36 9.71 6.45
C SER A 219 -3.65 10.99 5.70
N GLY A 220 -2.85 12.04 5.89
CA GLY A 220 -2.74 13.16 4.94
C GLY A 220 -1.99 12.79 3.65
N ALA A 221 -1.85 11.49 3.35
CA ALA A 221 -1.55 11.00 2.01
C ALA A 221 -2.86 10.86 1.22
N PRO A 222 -2.86 11.02 -0.11
CA PRO A 222 -4.05 10.78 -0.91
C PRO A 222 -4.42 9.28 -0.88
N VAL A 223 -5.25 8.88 0.08
CA VAL A 223 -5.94 7.58 0.03
C VAL A 223 -6.93 7.63 -1.12
N LYS A 224 -6.67 6.83 -2.16
CA LYS A 224 -7.45 6.84 -3.41
C LYS A 224 -8.18 5.53 -3.69
N ALA A 225 -8.09 4.52 -2.82
CA ALA A 225 -8.75 3.23 -3.04
C ALA A 225 -9.26 2.58 -1.74
N PHE A 226 -10.57 2.29 -1.73
CA PHE A 226 -11.22 1.42 -0.75
C PHE A 226 -11.55 0.10 -1.45
N LEU A 227 -11.13 -1.04 -0.89
CA LEU A 227 -11.43 -2.37 -1.40
C LEU A 227 -12.47 -3.04 -0.48
N GLY A 228 -13.74 -2.96 -0.84
CA GLY A 228 -14.83 -3.69 -0.18
C GLY A 228 -15.41 -4.75 -1.12
N LYS A 229 -15.71 -5.94 -0.60
CA LYS A 229 -16.68 -6.83 -1.26
C LYS A 229 -18.06 -6.30 -0.86
N GLU A 230 -18.82 -5.76 -1.80
CA GLU A 230 -20.26 -5.59 -1.60
C GLU A 230 -20.85 -6.99 -1.44
N HIS A 231 -21.20 -7.37 -0.21
CA HIS A 231 -22.19 -8.42 -0.04
C HIS A 231 -23.52 -7.85 -0.53
N LEU A 232 -23.82 -8.05 -1.81
CA LEU A 232 -25.20 -8.08 -2.28
C LEU A 232 -25.88 -9.25 -1.55
N GLN A 233 -26.36 -9.00 -0.33
CA GLN A 233 -27.46 -9.78 0.21
C GLN A 233 -28.71 -9.35 -0.56
N ARG A 234 -29.21 -10.28 -1.38
CA ARG A 234 -30.60 -10.26 -1.85
C ARG A 234 -31.54 -10.56 -0.71
#